data_AF-A0A6D2G507-F1
#
_entry.id   AF-A0A6D2G507-F1
#
_cell.length_a   1.000
_cell.length_b   1.000
_cell.length_c   1.000
_cell.angle_alpha   90.00
_cell.angle_beta   90.00
_cell.angle_gamma   90.00
#
_symmetry.space_group_name_H-M   'P 1'
#
loop_
_entity.id
_entity.type
_entity.pdbx_description
1 polymer ?
#
loop_
_entity_poly.entity_id
_entity_poly.type
_entity_poly.pdbx_seq_one_letter_code
_entity_poly.pdbx_strand_id
1 'polypeptide(L)'
;MEAREGDTLTIGGPRGSLVVPEDYACQVYVCDESGMPALRRRLESLSRLPARPAVTALVSIQDAAYRDYLAHLMDITVEYVVGGDEQAIQTRLSQLTIPESDYFIWITGEGKTVKRLSQCFENGFDPHLVRAAAYWHRK
;
A
#
# COMPACT_ATOMS: atom_id res chain seq x y z
N MET A 1 -25.54 10.52 0.19
CA MET A 1 -25.85 10.10 1.57
C MET A 1 -24.72 10.63 2.42
N GLU A 2 -25.02 11.50 3.38
CA GLU A 2 -24.01 12.17 4.22
C GLU A 2 -24.13 11.63 5.64
N ALA A 3 -23.03 11.21 6.23
CA ALA A 3 -22.97 10.76 7.62
C ALA A 3 -22.98 11.97 8.57
N ARG A 4 -23.68 11.85 9.69
CA ARG A 4 -23.82 12.88 10.73
C ARG A 4 -23.62 12.28 12.13
N GLU A 5 -23.30 13.12 13.09
CA GLU A 5 -23.27 12.72 14.50
C GLU A 5 -24.63 12.17 14.92
N GLY A 6 -24.63 11.01 15.57
CA GLY A 6 -25.84 10.28 15.96
C GLY A 6 -26.34 9.27 14.93
N ASP A 7 -25.80 9.24 13.71
CA ASP A 7 -26.13 8.19 12.73
C ASP A 7 -25.63 6.82 13.20
N THR A 8 -26.43 5.78 12.98
CA THR A 8 -26.09 4.41 13.36
C THR A 8 -25.46 3.67 12.18
N LEU A 9 -24.27 3.10 12.39
CA LEU A 9 -23.67 2.12 11.49
C LEU A 9 -23.65 0.73 12.13
N THR A 10 -24.09 -0.27 11.37
CA THR A 10 -23.91 -1.67 11.74
C THR A 10 -22.68 -2.23 11.02
N ILE A 11 -21.71 -2.74 11.79
CA ILE A 11 -20.45 -3.28 11.26
C ILE A 11 -20.43 -4.79 11.48
N GLY A 12 -20.29 -5.55 10.40
CA GLY A 12 -20.13 -7.01 10.46
C GLY A 12 -18.71 -7.42 10.07
N GLY A 13 -17.85 -7.73 11.04
CA GLY A 13 -16.48 -8.17 10.79
C GLY A 13 -15.53 -7.95 11.97
N PRO A 14 -14.23 -8.26 11.80
CA PRO A 14 -13.62 -8.81 10.59
C PRO A 14 -13.92 -10.31 10.40
N ARG A 15 -14.04 -10.75 9.14
CA ARG A 15 -14.21 -12.17 8.80
C ARG A 15 -12.97 -13.01 9.17
N GLY A 16 -11.80 -12.38 9.22
CA GLY A 16 -10.51 -12.97 9.59
C GLY A 16 -9.40 -11.91 9.53
N SER A 17 -8.33 -12.12 10.28
CA SER A 17 -7.16 -11.25 10.27
C SER A 17 -5.99 -11.96 9.62
N LEU A 18 -5.41 -11.35 8.59
CA LEU A 18 -4.07 -11.70 8.13
C LEU A 18 -3.08 -10.81 8.86
N VAL A 19 -2.20 -11.42 9.64
CA VAL A 19 -1.07 -10.74 10.26
C VAL A 19 0.15 -11.02 9.40
N VAL A 20 0.72 -9.97 8.81
CA VAL A 20 1.96 -10.06 8.04
C VAL A 20 3.11 -9.66 8.97
N PRO A 21 4.21 -10.44 9.03
CA PRO A 21 5.40 -10.06 9.79
C PRO A 21 5.89 -8.65 9.46
N GLU A 22 6.50 -8.00 10.43
CA GLU A 22 6.97 -6.60 10.32
C GLU A 22 8.49 -6.51 10.15
N ASP A 23 9.19 -7.63 10.33
CA ASP A 23 10.63 -7.77 10.40
C ASP A 23 11.30 -8.05 9.05
N TYR A 24 10.53 -8.09 7.94
CA TYR A 24 11.12 -8.18 6.60
C TYR A 24 12.04 -7.00 6.33
N ALA A 25 13.29 -7.27 5.93
CA ALA A 25 14.28 -6.22 5.70
C ALA A 25 13.89 -5.22 4.61
N CYS A 26 13.21 -5.67 3.55
CA CYS A 26 12.71 -4.81 2.46
C CYS A 26 11.18 -4.89 2.36
N GLN A 27 10.49 -3.74 2.37
CA GLN A 27 9.03 -3.72 2.29
C GLN A 27 8.57 -2.68 1.26
N VAL A 28 7.82 -3.13 0.26
CA VAL A 28 7.28 -2.29 -0.82
C VAL A 28 5.77 -2.24 -0.71
N TYR A 29 5.23 -1.04 -0.63
CA TYR A 29 3.80 -0.77 -0.51
C TYR A 29 3.34 0.08 -1.69
N VAL A 30 2.27 -0.37 -2.36
CA VAL A 30 1.64 0.37 -3.45
C VAL A 30 0.14 0.41 -3.21
N CYS A 31 -0.44 1.61 -3.17
CA CYS A 31 -1.88 1.75 -3.04
C CYS A 31 -2.44 3.00 -3.71
N ASP A 32 -3.75 3.01 -3.95
CA ASP A 32 -4.53 4.24 -4.15
C ASP A 32 -5.11 4.74 -2.82
N GLU A 33 -5.98 5.75 -2.85
CA GLU A 33 -6.60 6.31 -1.64
C GLU A 33 -7.37 5.27 -0.82
N SER A 34 -7.94 4.25 -1.47
CA SER A 34 -8.71 3.21 -0.79
C SER A 34 -7.82 2.32 0.10
N GLY A 35 -6.53 2.21 -0.24
CA GLY A 35 -5.54 1.45 0.55
C GLY A 35 -4.82 2.30 1.62
N MET A 36 -4.91 3.62 1.58
CA MET A 36 -4.20 4.51 2.51
C MET A 36 -4.48 4.23 3.99
N PRO A 37 -5.71 3.92 4.44
CA PRO A 37 -5.94 3.57 5.85
C PRO A 37 -5.18 2.31 6.30
N ALA A 38 -5.07 1.32 5.40
CA ALA A 38 -4.37 0.07 5.68
C ALA A 38 -2.85 0.27 5.67
N LEU A 39 -2.35 1.06 4.70
CA LEU A 39 -0.96 1.50 4.64
C LEU A 39 -0.57 2.30 5.89
N ARG A 40 -1.39 3.27 6.30
CA ARG A 40 -1.15 4.08 7.50
C ARG A 40 -0.89 3.22 8.72
N ARG A 41 -1.80 2.28 9.02
CA ARG A 41 -1.67 1.35 10.16
C ARG A 41 -0.37 0.57 10.08
N ARG A 42 0.03 0.15 8.89
CA ARG A 42 1.27 -0.59 8.67
C ARG A 42 2.49 0.27 8.95
N LEU A 43 2.57 1.46 8.35
CA LEU A 43 3.68 2.39 8.54
C LEU A 43 3.80 2.86 10.01
N GLU A 44 2.68 3.07 10.70
CA GLU A 44 2.64 3.38 12.14
C GLU A 44 3.19 2.25 13.01
N SER A 45 3.05 0.99 12.58
CA SER A 45 3.63 -0.15 13.29
C SER A 45 5.14 -0.23 13.03
N LEU A 46 5.56 -0.12 11.77
CA LEU A 46 6.97 -0.13 11.38
C LEU A 46 7.77 1.00 12.02
N SER A 47 7.17 2.19 12.21
CA SER A 47 7.85 3.34 12.81
C SER A 47 8.22 3.13 14.29
N ARG A 48 7.55 2.18 14.97
CA ARG A 48 7.78 1.81 16.37
C ARG A 48 8.81 0.70 16.54
N LEU A 49 9.26 0.08 15.45
CA LEU A 49 10.26 -0.98 15.54
C LEU A 49 11.61 -0.43 15.99
N PRO A 50 12.36 -1.18 16.83
CA PRO A 50 13.72 -0.80 17.23
C PRO A 50 14.69 -0.73 16.04
N ALA A 51 14.53 -1.64 15.08
CA ALA A 51 15.28 -1.66 13.83
C ALA A 51 14.29 -1.47 12.67
N ARG A 52 14.51 -0.42 11.86
CA ARG A 52 13.59 -0.07 10.78
C ARG A 52 13.96 -0.81 9.49
N PRO A 53 13.00 -1.46 8.82
CA PRO A 53 13.23 -2.04 7.51
C PRO A 53 13.36 -0.94 6.45
N ALA A 54 13.92 -1.29 5.29
CA ALA A 54 13.88 -0.44 4.11
C ALA A 54 12.45 -0.43 3.55
N VAL A 55 11.75 0.70 3.70
CA VAL A 55 10.36 0.86 3.27
C VAL A 55 10.28 1.76 2.04
N THR A 56 9.59 1.27 1.01
CA THR A 56 9.16 2.07 -0.14
C THR A 56 7.64 2.12 -0.15
N ALA A 57 7.05 3.31 -0.04
CA ALA A 57 5.60 3.49 -0.16
C ALA A 57 5.27 4.38 -1.35
N LEU A 58 4.56 3.82 -2.35
CA LEU A 58 4.06 4.54 -3.52
C LEU A 58 2.54 4.69 -3.40
N VAL A 59 2.05 5.92 -3.35
CA VAL A 59 0.62 6.21 -3.18
C VAL A 59 0.10 7.01 -4.37
N SER A 60 -0.85 6.42 -5.07
CA SER A 60 -1.62 7.08 -6.13
C SER A 60 -2.74 7.89 -5.52
N ILE A 61 -2.80 9.19 -5.80
CA ILE A 61 -3.85 10.09 -5.27
C ILE A 61 -4.42 10.97 -6.40
N GLN A 62 -5.69 11.30 -6.34
CA GLN A 62 -6.35 12.20 -7.28
C GLN A 62 -6.08 13.68 -6.92
N ASP A 63 -5.97 13.99 -5.63
CA ASP A 63 -5.74 15.35 -5.13
C ASP A 63 -4.47 15.40 -4.27
N ALA A 64 -3.60 16.38 -4.52
CA ALA A 64 -2.39 16.59 -3.76
C ALA A 64 -2.65 16.91 -2.27
N ALA A 65 -3.83 17.43 -1.90
CA ALA A 65 -4.22 17.66 -0.53
C ALA A 65 -4.28 16.35 0.30
N TYR A 66 -4.49 15.20 -0.34
CA TYR A 66 -4.58 13.92 0.37
C TYR A 66 -3.24 13.45 0.97
N ARG A 67 -2.12 14.09 0.60
CA ARG A 67 -0.81 13.86 1.22
C ARG A 67 -0.83 14.11 2.73
N ASP A 68 -1.69 15.03 3.19
CA ASP A 68 -1.83 15.39 4.60
C ASP A 68 -2.26 14.18 5.47
N TYR A 69 -2.91 13.18 4.88
CA TYR A 69 -3.38 11.99 5.60
C TYR A 69 -2.25 11.15 6.23
N LEU A 70 -1.05 11.16 5.63
CA LEU A 70 0.13 10.45 6.14
C LEU A 70 1.26 11.40 6.57
N ALA A 71 1.03 12.72 6.57
CA ALA A 71 2.07 13.71 6.82
C ALA A 71 2.71 13.62 8.21
N HIS A 72 2.04 13.00 9.19
CA HIS A 72 2.60 12.76 10.53
C HIS A 72 3.66 11.65 10.54
N LEU A 73 3.78 10.84 9.49
CA LEU A 73 4.76 9.76 9.36
C LEU A 73 6.09 10.28 8.79
N MET A 74 6.65 11.30 9.42
CA MET A 74 7.83 12.05 8.95
C MET A 74 9.09 11.21 8.74
N ASP A 75 9.19 10.05 9.39
CA ASP A 75 10.36 9.19 9.29
C ASP A 75 10.30 8.15 8.17
N ILE A 76 9.19 8.09 7.43
CA ILE A 76 8.99 7.16 6.33
C ILE A 76 8.69 7.97 5.08
N THR A 77 9.55 7.84 4.07
CA THR A 77 9.34 8.50 2.79
C THR A 77 8.16 7.84 2.07
N VAL A 78 7.11 8.62 1.85
CA VAL A 78 5.98 8.24 1.00
C VAL A 78 6.08 9.03 -0.30
N GLU A 79 6.17 8.33 -1.42
CA GLU A 79 6.17 8.91 -2.75
C GLU A 79 4.73 8.98 -3.27
N TYR A 80 4.30 10.17 -3.69
CA TYR A 80 2.94 10.40 -4.15
C TYR A 80 2.89 10.63 -5.65
N VAL A 81 2.03 9.88 -6.33
CA VAL A 81 1.71 10.06 -7.75
C VAL A 81 0.34 10.71 -7.85
N VAL A 82 0.30 11.98 -8.24
CA VAL A 82 -0.95 12.76 -8.33
C VAL A 82 -1.59 12.58 -9.71
N GLY A 83 -2.91 12.41 -9.74
CA GLY A 83 -3.71 12.24 -10.96
C GLY A 83 -3.83 10.79 -11.45
N GLY A 84 -3.33 9.81 -10.68
CA GLY A 84 -3.50 8.40 -11.02
C GLY A 84 -2.63 7.89 -12.16
N ASP A 85 -1.44 8.47 -12.38
CA ASP A 85 -0.52 8.06 -13.44
C ASP A 85 0.08 6.66 -13.15
N GLU A 86 -0.60 5.63 -13.67
CA GLU A 86 -0.16 4.23 -13.57
C GLU A 86 1.22 4.00 -14.19
N GLN A 87 1.57 4.72 -15.26
CA GLN A 87 2.85 4.56 -15.95
C GLN A 87 4.01 5.09 -15.09
N ALA A 88 3.80 6.20 -14.38
CA ALA A 88 4.76 6.69 -13.41
C ALA A 88 5.02 5.67 -12.29
N ILE A 89 3.96 5.02 -11.78
CA ILE A 89 4.09 3.97 -10.76
C ILE A 89 4.86 2.77 -11.31
N GLN A 90 4.52 2.28 -12.50
CA GLN A 90 5.23 1.16 -13.16
C GLN A 90 6.71 1.48 -13.37
N THR A 91 7.01 2.69 -13.81
CA THR A 91 8.38 3.16 -14.03
C THR A 91 9.15 3.22 -12.72
N ARG A 92 8.51 3.66 -11.63
CA ARG A 92 9.14 3.69 -10.33
C ARG A 92 9.40 2.28 -9.79
N LEU A 93 8.44 1.37 -9.94
CA LEU A 93 8.57 -0.03 -9.52
C LEU A 93 9.72 -0.75 -10.24
N SER A 94 9.90 -0.53 -11.55
CA SER A 94 10.99 -1.16 -12.31
C SER A 94 12.39 -0.66 -11.94
N GLN A 95 12.48 0.48 -11.25
CA GLN A 95 13.73 1.04 -10.74
C GLN A 95 14.07 0.59 -9.31
N LEU A 96 13.15 -0.11 -8.63
CA LEU A 96 13.41 -0.61 -7.29
C LEU A 96 14.39 -1.77 -7.33
N THR A 97 15.41 -1.71 -6.47
CA THR A 97 16.26 -2.85 -6.18
C THR A 97 15.65 -3.61 -5.01
N ILE A 98 15.05 -4.76 -5.28
CA ILE A 98 14.50 -5.65 -4.26
C ILE A 98 15.50 -6.80 -4.07
N PRO A 99 15.89 -7.15 -2.83
CA PRO A 99 16.79 -8.27 -2.57
C PRO A 99 16.16 -9.61 -3.00
N GLU A 100 17.00 -10.63 -3.22
CA GLU A 100 16.55 -11.97 -3.60
C GLU A 100 15.73 -12.66 -2.49
N SER A 101 15.87 -12.22 -1.25
CA SER A 101 15.17 -12.74 -0.08
C SER A 101 14.88 -11.65 0.94
N ASP A 102 14.05 -11.96 1.93
CA ASP A 102 13.71 -11.06 3.04
C ASP A 102 13.02 -9.76 2.59
N TYR A 103 11.99 -9.94 1.75
CA TYR A 103 11.13 -8.87 1.27
C TYR A 103 9.65 -9.16 1.47
N PHE A 104 8.84 -8.10 1.46
CA PHE A 104 7.40 -8.18 1.36
C PHE A 104 6.86 -7.07 0.45
N ILE A 105 6.01 -7.45 -0.51
CA ILE A 105 5.42 -6.54 -1.50
C ILE A 105 3.91 -6.57 -1.34
N TRP A 106 3.28 -5.41 -1.21
CA TRP A 106 1.84 -5.30 -1.06
C TRP A 106 1.26 -4.23 -1.98
N ILE A 107 0.39 -4.67 -2.90
CA ILE A 107 -0.24 -3.84 -3.93
C ILE A 107 -1.75 -3.89 -3.72
N THR A 108 -2.38 -2.73 -3.58
CA THR A 108 -3.83 -2.59 -3.37
C THR A 108 -4.41 -1.47 -4.24
N GLY A 109 -5.72 -1.51 -4.49
CA GLY A 109 -6.43 -0.48 -5.24
C GLY A 109 -7.39 -1.05 -6.29
N GLU A 110 -7.52 -0.38 -7.43
CA GLU A 110 -8.38 -0.80 -8.55
C GLU A 110 -7.90 -2.10 -9.19
N GLY A 111 -8.80 -3.05 -9.42
CA GLY A 111 -8.43 -4.42 -9.80
C GLY A 111 -7.63 -4.60 -11.10
N LYS A 112 -7.88 -3.80 -12.16
CA LYS A 112 -7.07 -3.87 -13.39
C LYS A 112 -5.70 -3.24 -13.17
N THR A 113 -5.64 -2.12 -12.46
CA THR A 113 -4.37 -1.46 -12.10
C THR A 113 -3.53 -2.38 -11.22
N VAL A 114 -4.08 -2.94 -10.14
CA VAL A 114 -3.39 -3.90 -9.26
C VAL A 114 -2.82 -5.07 -10.08
N LYS A 115 -3.62 -5.65 -10.98
CA LYS A 115 -3.18 -6.75 -11.83
C LYS A 115 -2.01 -6.37 -12.73
N ARG A 116 -2.03 -5.19 -13.36
CA ARG A 116 -0.94 -4.74 -14.23
C ARG A 116 0.32 -4.39 -13.45
N LEU A 117 0.18 -3.75 -12.29
CA LEU A 117 1.31 -3.42 -11.42
C LEU A 117 1.97 -4.69 -10.87
N SER A 118 1.20 -5.73 -10.53
CA SER A 118 1.76 -6.98 -10.00
C SER A 118 2.57 -7.78 -11.03
N GLN A 119 2.41 -7.53 -12.34
CA GLN A 119 3.11 -8.28 -13.39
C GLN A 119 4.62 -8.18 -13.30
N CYS A 120 5.16 -7.05 -12.80
CA CYS A 120 6.61 -6.90 -12.61
C CYS A 120 7.18 -7.84 -11.53
N PHE A 121 6.32 -8.44 -10.71
CA PHE A 121 6.68 -9.37 -9.63
C PHE A 121 6.22 -10.81 -9.90
N GLU A 122 5.83 -11.17 -11.13
CA GLU A 122 5.38 -12.53 -11.46
C GLU A 122 6.56 -13.52 -11.60
N ASN A 123 7.74 -13.05 -12.03
CA ASN A 123 8.91 -13.88 -12.28
C ASN A 123 10.04 -13.52 -11.31
N GLY A 124 10.64 -14.53 -10.68
CA GLY A 124 11.77 -14.34 -9.75
C GLY A 124 11.36 -13.90 -8.34
N PHE A 125 10.07 -13.81 -8.04
CA PHE A 125 9.56 -13.50 -6.70
C PHE A 125 8.72 -14.65 -6.14
N ASP A 126 8.73 -14.80 -4.81
CA ASP A 126 7.89 -15.76 -4.10
C ASP A 126 6.45 -15.23 -4.05
N PRO A 127 5.46 -15.98 -4.61
CA PRO A 127 4.06 -15.56 -4.61
C PRO A 127 3.47 -15.42 -3.20
N HIS A 128 4.07 -16.01 -2.16
CA HIS A 128 3.66 -15.81 -0.77
C HIS A 128 4.11 -14.47 -0.18
N LEU A 129 5.15 -13.85 -0.75
CA LEU A 129 5.70 -12.56 -0.33
C LEU A 129 5.18 -11.39 -1.18
N VAL A 130 4.45 -11.69 -2.27
CA VAL A 130 3.79 -10.69 -3.12
C VAL A 130 2.29 -10.76 -2.93
N ARG A 131 1.72 -9.74 -2.31
CA ARG A 131 0.29 -9.64 -2.08
C ARG A 131 -0.33 -8.59 -3.00
N ALA A 132 -1.07 -9.03 -4.01
CA ALA A 132 -1.87 -8.16 -4.86
C ALA A 132 -3.36 -8.33 -4.54
N ALA A 133 -4.03 -7.28 -4.07
CA ALA A 133 -5.44 -7.34 -3.68
C ALA A 133 -6.26 -6.18 -4.26
N ALA A 134 -7.23 -6.50 -5.12
CA ALA A 134 -8.20 -5.53 -5.59
C ALA A 134 -9.15 -5.13 -4.45
N TYR A 135 -9.24 -3.83 -4.16
CA TYR A 135 -10.16 -3.29 -3.16
C TYR A 135 -11.47 -2.84 -3.80
N TRP A 136 -11.40 -2.44 -5.06
CA TRP A 136 -12.54 -2.04 -5.85
C TRP A 136 -12.30 -2.34 -7.33
N HIS A 137 -13.37 -2.29 -8.11
CA HIS A 137 -13.33 -2.47 -9.56
C HIS A 137 -14.08 -1.31 -10.21
N ARG A 138 -13.43 -0.63 -11.16
CA ARG A 138 -14.13 0.35 -11.98
C ARG A 138 -15.07 -0.40 -12.93
N LYS A 139 -16.36 -0.04 -12.90
CA LYS A 139 -17.35 -0.53 -13.87
C LYS A 139 -17.14 0.10 -15.23
#